data_AF-A0A2W6TS24-F1
#
_entry.id   AF-A0A2W6TS24-F1
#
_cell.length_a   1.000
_cell.length_b   1.000
_cell.length_c   1.000
_cell.angle_alpha   90.00
_cell.angle_beta   90.00
_cell.angle_gamma   90.00
#
_symmetry.space_group_name_H-M   'P 1'
#
loop_
_entity.id
_entity.type
_entity.pdbx_description
1 polymer ?
#
loop_
_entity_poly.entity_id
_entity_poly.type
_entity_poly.pdbx_seq_one_letter_code
_entity_poly.pdbx_strand_id
1 'polypeptide(L)' 'MNENPTPAADPARGRFWLIQLTRLSGIVFMLAGLAVLTGKVDLPRAAGVVLLLVGVAEAFIAPILLARQWQSPRQ' A
#
# COMPACT_ATOMS: atom_id res chain seq x y z
N MET A 1 22.80 32.17 20.54
CA MET A 1 22.94 31.24 19.41
C MET A 1 21.80 30.26 19.52
N ASN A 2 20.81 30.42 18.66
CA ASN A 2 19.47 29.87 18.79
C ASN A 2 19.41 28.53 18.04
N GLU A 3 19.70 27.46 18.77
CA GLU A 3 19.52 26.09 18.30
C GLU A 3 18.07 25.69 18.58
N ASN A 4 17.16 26.01 17.64
CA ASN A 4 15.88 25.31 17.62
C ASN A 4 16.18 23.89 17.11
N PRO A 5 16.01 22.82 17.91
CA PRO A 5 16.06 21.48 17.36
C PRO A 5 14.90 21.38 16.36
N THR A 6 15.23 21.18 15.09
CA THR A 6 14.26 20.84 14.04
C THR A 6 13.43 19.66 14.58
N PRO A 7 12.09 19.74 14.65
CA PRO A 7 11.30 18.62 15.14
C PRO A 7 11.62 17.41 14.26
N ALA A 8 12.34 16.43 14.80
CA ALA A 8 12.56 15.17 14.12
C ALA A 8 11.16 14.61 13.80
N ALA A 9 10.82 14.49 12.52
CA ALA A 9 9.50 14.08 12.09
C ALA A 9 9.14 12.76 12.78
N ASP A 10 8.03 12.77 13.53
CA ASP A 10 7.62 11.62 14.32
C ASP A 10 7.52 10.38 13.41
N PRO A 11 8.39 9.36 13.62
CA PRO A 11 8.39 8.18 12.78
C PRO A 11 7.04 7.45 12.82
N ALA A 12 6.24 7.59 13.88
CA ALA A 12 4.90 7.02 13.96
C ALA A 12 3.95 7.57 12.88
N ARG A 13 4.10 8.84 12.51
CA ARG A 13 3.25 9.48 11.49
C ARG A 13 3.59 9.01 10.08
N GLY A 14 4.89 8.86 9.77
CA GLY A 14 5.33 8.31 8.48
C GLY A 14 4.89 6.85 8.30
N ARG A 15 4.95 6.08 9.38
CA ARG A 15 4.48 4.69 9.46
C ARG A 15 2.98 4.57 9.17
N PHE A 16 2.16 5.35 9.86
CA PHE A 16 0.73 5.36 9.62
C PHE A 16 0.39 5.68 8.16
N TRP A 17 1.02 6.73 7.60
CA TRP A 17 0.82 7.11 6.21
C TRP A 17 1.20 6.00 5.22
N LEU A 18 2.30 5.30 5.45
CA LEU A 18 2.76 4.25 4.55
C LEU A 18 1.77 3.07 4.53
N ILE A 19 1.27 2.62 5.68
CA ILE A 19 0.21 1.58 5.74
C ILE A 19 -1.05 2.03 5.01
N GLN A 20 -1.46 3.29 5.20
CA GLN A 20 -2.67 3.82 4.56
C GLN A 20 -2.52 3.88 3.04
N LEU A 21 -1.37 4.35 2.53
CA LEU A 21 -1.09 4.41 1.10
C LEU A 21 -1.05 3.03 0.46
N THR A 22 -0.40 2.05 1.11
CA THR A 22 -0.37 0.65 0.64
C THR A 22 -1.76 0.03 0.58
N ARG A 23 -2.62 0.36 1.54
CA ARG A 23 -4.00 -0.15 1.51
C ARG A 23 -4.79 0.51 0.38
N LEU A 24 -4.57 1.81 0.16
CA LEU A 24 -5.22 2.55 -0.92
C LEU A 24 -4.78 2.07 -2.30
N SER A 25 -3.48 1.80 -2.52
CA SER A 25 -2.97 1.25 -3.78
C SER A 25 -3.61 -0.10 -4.09
N GLY A 26 -3.68 -1.01 -3.11
CA GLY A 26 -4.34 -2.30 -3.27
C GLY A 26 -5.82 -2.17 -3.68
N ILE A 27 -6.56 -1.25 -3.06
CA ILE A 27 -7.96 -0.96 -3.45
C ILE A 27 -8.02 -0.41 -4.88
N VAL A 28 -7.14 0.51 -5.26
CA VAL A 28 -7.08 1.07 -6.62
C VAL A 28 -6.82 -0.04 -7.65
N PHE A 29 -5.90 -0.96 -7.38
CA PHE A 29 -5.65 -2.10 -8.27
C PHE A 29 -6.83 -3.06 -8.35
N MET A 30 -7.55 -3.31 -7.25
CA MET A 30 -8.79 -4.10 -7.30
C MET A 30 -9.85 -3.41 -8.18
N LEU A 31 -10.08 -2.11 -7.99
CA LEU A 31 -11.04 -1.36 -8.79
C LEU A 31 -10.64 -1.29 -10.26
N ALA A 32 -9.35 -1.14 -10.56
CA ALA A 32 -8.82 -1.19 -11.92
C ALA A 32 -9.02 -2.57 -12.55
N GLY A 33 -8.73 -3.66 -11.82
CA GLY A 33 -8.98 -5.02 -12.28
C GLY A 33 -10.46 -5.27 -12.57
N LEU A 34 -11.34 -4.80 -11.67
CA LEU A 34 -12.78 -4.87 -11.86
C LEU A 34 -13.24 -4.05 -13.08
N ALA A 35 -12.66 -2.87 -13.32
CA ALA A 35 -12.96 -2.04 -14.48
C ALA A 35 -12.60 -2.76 -15.79
N VAL A 36 -11.48 -3.47 -15.85
CA VAL A 36 -11.11 -4.32 -16.99
C VAL A 36 -12.09 -5.48 -17.14
N LEU A 37 -12.40 -6.18 -16.05
CA LEU A 37 -13.31 -7.35 -16.08
C LEU A 37 -14.75 -6.99 -16.46
N THR A 38 -15.18 -5.77 -16.17
CA THR A 38 -16.50 -5.24 -16.54
C THR A 38 -16.52 -4.57 -17.91
N GLY A 39 -15.40 -4.58 -18.63
CA GLY A 39 -15.28 -3.98 -19.97
C GLY A 39 -15.30 -2.45 -19.97
N LYS A 40 -15.14 -1.78 -18.81
CA LYS A 40 -14.96 -0.33 -18.74
C LYS A 40 -13.60 0.11 -19.26
N VAL A 41 -12.62 -0.78 -19.24
CA VAL A 41 -11.27 -0.58 -19.75
C VAL A 41 -10.98 -1.69 -20.74
N ASP A 42 -10.56 -1.31 -21.94
CA ASP A 42 -10.30 -2.24 -23.05
C ASP A 42 -8.91 -2.89 -22.91
N LEU A 43 -8.79 -3.77 -21.92
CA LEU A 43 -7.60 -4.59 -21.67
C LEU A 43 -7.99 -6.07 -21.71
N PRO A 44 -7.03 -6.98 -21.99
CA PRO A 44 -7.31 -8.41 -21.98
C PRO A 44 -7.80 -8.84 -20.60
N ARG A 45 -8.78 -9.74 -20.56
CA ARG A 45 -9.38 -10.24 -19.31
C ARG A 45 -8.35 -10.78 -18.32
N ALA A 46 -7.27 -11.38 -18.83
CA ALA A 46 -6.14 -11.84 -18.02
C ALA A 46 -5.50 -10.70 -17.21
N ALA A 47 -5.31 -9.52 -17.80
CA ALA A 47 -4.79 -8.36 -17.09
C ALA A 47 -5.74 -7.92 -15.97
N GLY A 48 -7.05 -7.93 -16.21
CA GLY A 48 -8.06 -7.62 -15.19
C GLY A 48 -8.00 -8.58 -13.99
N VAL A 49 -7.85 -9.89 -14.25
CA VAL A 49 -7.68 -10.89 -13.19
C VAL A 49 -6.37 -10.65 -12.42
N VAL A 50 -5.26 -10.41 -13.11
CA VAL A 50 -3.96 -10.15 -12.47
C VAL A 50 -4.04 -8.89 -11.60
N LEU A 51 -4.60 -7.79 -12.11
CA LEU A 51 -4.80 -6.55 -11.36
C LEU A 51 -5.65 -6.76 -10.09
N LEU A 52 -6.74 -7.52 -10.21
CA LEU A 52 -7.60 -7.83 -9.07
C LEU A 52 -6.83 -8.64 -8.01
N LEU A 53 -6.13 -9.70 -8.43
CA LEU A 53 -5.36 -10.55 -7.52
C LEU A 53 -4.18 -9.83 -6.88
N VAL A 54 -3.48 -8.99 -7.64
CA VAL A 54 -2.38 -8.14 -7.14
C VAL A 54 -2.94 -7.14 -6.15
N GLY A 55 -4.06 -6.48 -6.45
CA GLY A 55 -4.69 -5.54 -5.51
C GLY A 55 -5.07 -6.20 -4.19
N VAL A 56 -5.64 -7.41 -4.24
CA VAL A 56 -5.91 -8.23 -3.03
C VAL A 56 -4.59 -8.56 -2.32
N ALA A 57 -3.63 -9.12 -3.02
CA ALA A 57 -2.34 -9.49 -2.43
C ALA A 57 -1.65 -8.30 -1.77
N GLU A 58 -1.61 -7.14 -2.41
CA GLU A 58 -0.98 -5.93 -1.86
C GLU A 58 -1.76 -5.39 -0.65
N ALA A 59 -3.09 -5.31 -0.72
CA ALA A 59 -3.93 -4.82 0.38
C ALA A 59 -3.78 -5.65 1.67
N PHE A 60 -3.42 -6.93 1.56
CA PHE A 60 -3.24 -7.84 2.71
C PHE A 60 -1.78 -8.10 3.06
N ILE A 61 -0.91 -8.42 2.09
CA ILE A 61 0.47 -8.85 2.33
C ILE A 61 1.37 -7.65 2.65
N ALA A 62 1.27 -6.57 1.89
CA ALA A 62 2.17 -5.43 2.06
C ALA A 62 2.04 -4.76 3.45
N PRO A 63 0.85 -4.51 4.02
CA PRO A 63 0.77 -3.98 5.40
C PRO A 63 1.27 -4.98 6.46
N ILE A 64 1.15 -6.30 6.23
CA ILE A 64 1.72 -7.32 7.12
C ILE A 64 3.26 -7.26 7.08
N LEU A 65 3.84 -7.19 5.88
CA LEU A 65 5.29 -7.07 5.72
C LEU A 65 5.82 -5.78 6.34
N LEU A 66 5.10 -4.67 6.17
CA LEU A 66 5.44 -3.38 6.74
C LEU A 66 5.37 -3.38 8.27
N ALA A 67 4.31 -3.97 8.83
CA ALA A 67 4.17 -4.16 10.28
C ALA A 67 5.30 -5.03 10.84
N ARG A 68 5.67 -6.12 10.16
CA ARG A 68 6.80 -6.99 10.53
C ARG A 68 8.14 -6.26 10.47
N GLN A 69 8.34 -5.38 9.49
CA GLN A 69 9.58 -4.63 9.33
C GLN A 69 9.80 -3.64 10.49
N TRP A 70 8.74 -3.12 11.10
CA TRP A 70 8.85 -2.23 12.26
C TRP A 70 8.90 -2.95 13.61
N GLN A 71 8.71 -4.27 13.63
CA GLN A 71 8.87 -5.10 14.83
C GLN A 71 10.31 -5.58 15.07
N SER A 72 11.30 -5.20 14.26
CA SER A 72 12.71 -5.53 14.56
C SER A 72 13.36 -4.37 15.33
N PRO A 73 13.78 -4.61 16.58
CA PRO A 73 14.91 -5.49 16.87
C PRO A 73 14.49 -6.82 17.50
N ARG A 74 14.87 -7.94 16.87
CA ARG A 74 15.05 -9.19 17.61
C ARG A 74 16.16 -8.96 18.63
N GLN A 75 15.84 -9.10 19.91
CA GLN A 75 16.83 -9.56 20.89
C GLN A 75 17.23 -11.00 20.57
#